data_AF-A0A4P0YJK3-F1
#
_entry.id   AF-A0A4P0YJK3-F1
#
_cell.length_a   1.000
_cell.length_b   1.000
_cell.length_c   1.000
_cell.angle_alpha   90.00
_cell.angle_beta   90.00
_cell.angle_gamma   90.00
#
_symmetry.space_group_name_H-M   'P 1'
#
loop_
_entity.id
_entity.type
_entity.pdbx_description
1 polymer ?
#
loop_
_entity_poly.entity_id
_entity_poly.type
_entity_poly.pdbx_seq_one_letter_code
_entity_poly.pdbx_strand_id
1 'polypeptide(L)'
;MIQRASCTNSTTKRLAHTGKQETGDNVVIRQSHGGSGKQATSVINGIEADVVTLALAYDVDAIAERGRIDKNWLKRLPDNSAPYTSTIVFLVRKGNPKTDP
;
A
#
# COMPACT_ATOMS: atom_id res chain seq x y z
N MET A 1 2.47 13.94 -2.74
CA MET A 1 1.51 13.28 -3.66
C MET A 1 2.19 13.22 -5.03
N ILE A 2 2.69 12.10 -5.55
CA ILE A 2 2.10 10.78 -5.78
C ILE A 2 3.21 9.73 -5.58
N GLN A 3 3.14 8.93 -4.51
CA GLN A 3 3.63 7.55 -4.58
C GLN A 3 2.38 6.68 -4.74
N ARG A 4 2.11 6.22 -5.95
CA ARG A 4 1.32 5.00 -6.09
C ARG A 4 2.26 3.86 -5.67
N ALA A 5 2.16 3.43 -4.43
CA ALA A 5 2.52 2.09 -4.04
C ALA A 5 1.56 1.12 -4.74
N SER A 6 1.74 0.93 -6.05
CA SER A 6 1.00 -0.08 -6.79
C SER A 6 1.67 -1.41 -6.45
N CYS A 7 1.05 -2.20 -5.59
CA CYS A 7 1.36 -3.63 -5.54
C CYS A 7 1.14 -4.16 -6.97
N THR A 8 2.22 -4.44 -7.69
CA THR A 8 2.13 -4.80 -9.11
C THR A 8 1.56 -6.21 -9.25
N ASN A 9 0.87 -6.49 -10.37
CA ASN A 9 0.37 -7.83 -10.70
C ASN A 9 1.43 -8.95 -10.54
N SER A 10 2.72 -8.62 -10.66
CA SER A 10 3.82 -9.58 -10.50
C SER A 10 4.00 -10.06 -9.05
N THR A 11 3.90 -9.18 -8.05
CA THR A 11 4.03 -9.53 -6.63
C THR A 11 2.82 -10.35 -6.19
N THR A 12 1.64 -9.95 -6.64
CA THR A 12 0.39 -10.66 -6.41
C THR A 12 0.43 -12.08 -6.96
N LYS A 13 0.94 -12.26 -8.19
CA LYS A 13 1.13 -13.59 -8.79
C LYS A 13 2.13 -14.45 -8.03
N ARG A 14 3.23 -13.84 -7.55
CA ARG A 14 4.22 -14.56 -6.72
C ARG A 14 3.59 -15.05 -5.41
N LEU A 15 2.86 -14.19 -4.70
CA LEU A 15 2.17 -14.59 -3.46
C LEU A 15 1.17 -15.73 -3.68
N ALA A 16 0.35 -15.65 -4.74
CA ALA A 16 -0.58 -16.71 -5.08
C ALA A 16 0.12 -18.03 -5.45
N HIS A 17 1.26 -17.94 -6.14
CA HIS A 17 2.08 -19.11 -6.48
C HIS A 17 2.71 -19.75 -5.24
N THR A 18 3.32 -18.93 -4.37
CA THR A 18 3.95 -19.38 -3.12
C THR A 18 2.93 -20.02 -2.19
N GLY A 19 1.74 -19.42 -2.01
CA GLY A 19 0.68 -20.01 -1.19
C GLY A 19 0.28 -21.41 -1.68
N LYS A 20 0.12 -21.57 -2.99
CA LYS A 20 -0.18 -22.89 -3.57
C LYS A 20 0.95 -23.91 -3.37
N GLN A 21 2.21 -23.48 -3.38
CA GLN A 21 3.36 -24.36 -3.17
C GLN A 21 3.54 -24.74 -1.70
N GLU A 22 3.34 -23.81 -0.77
CA GLU A 22 3.64 -23.99 0.65
C GLU A 22 2.47 -24.60 1.43
N THR A 23 1.24 -24.15 1.17
CA THR A 23 0.05 -24.58 1.93
C THR A 23 -0.91 -25.42 1.10
N GLY A 24 -0.78 -25.42 -0.23
CA GLY A 24 -1.73 -26.05 -1.14
C GLY A 24 -2.97 -25.20 -1.43
N ASP A 25 -3.08 -24.01 -0.81
CA ASP A 25 -4.25 -23.13 -0.96
C ASP A 25 -4.23 -22.38 -2.28
N ASN A 26 -5.42 -22.20 -2.86
CA ASN A 26 -5.59 -21.35 -4.03
C ASN A 26 -5.92 -19.91 -3.61
N VAL A 27 -4.89 -19.09 -3.43
CA VAL A 27 -5.04 -17.69 -3.01
C VAL A 27 -5.38 -16.80 -4.20
N VAL A 28 -6.54 -16.13 -4.13
CA VAL A 28 -6.96 -15.10 -5.10
C VAL A 28 -6.87 -13.73 -4.44
N ILE A 29 -6.08 -12.83 -5.01
CA ILE A 29 -5.90 -11.48 -4.47
C ILE A 29 -6.57 -10.48 -5.40
N ARG A 30 -7.46 -9.65 -4.82
CA ARG A 30 -8.12 -8.55 -5.51
C ARG A 30 -7.51 -7.24 -5.03
N GLN A 31 -7.22 -6.34 -5.97
CA GLN A 31 -6.49 -5.10 -5.67
C GLN A 31 -7.35 -3.88 -5.98
N SER A 32 -7.23 -2.86 -5.12
CA SER A 32 -7.85 -1.54 -5.30
C SER A 32 -6.76 -0.47 -5.24
N HIS A 33 -6.78 0.48 -6.19
CA HIS A 33 -5.78 1.54 -6.27
C HIS A 33 -6.44 2.91 -6.36
N GLY A 34 -5.97 3.85 -5.54
CA GLY A 34 -6.48 5.22 -5.47
C GLY A 34 -5.59 6.07 -4.57
N GLY A 35 -5.99 7.32 -4.32
CA GLY A 35 -5.33 8.15 -3.32
C GLY A 35 -5.43 7.52 -1.92
N SER A 36 -4.34 7.57 -1.15
CA SER A 36 -4.20 6.86 0.13
C SER A 36 -5.33 7.18 1.13
N GLY A 37 -5.56 8.47 1.43
CA GLY A 37 -6.67 8.87 2.31
C GLY A 37 -8.07 8.49 1.80
N LYS A 38 -8.28 8.45 0.47
CA LYS A 38 -9.56 7.98 -0.10
C LYS A 38 -9.75 6.48 0.10
N GLN A 39 -8.69 5.69 -0.07
CA GLN A 39 -8.71 4.26 0.20
C GLN A 39 -8.96 3.99 1.70
N ALA A 40 -8.30 4.71 2.60
CA ALA A 40 -8.55 4.61 4.04
C ALA A 40 -10.01 4.93 4.40
N THR A 41 -10.54 6.03 3.86
CA THR A 41 -11.95 6.40 4.03
C THR A 41 -12.90 5.31 3.54
N SER A 42 -12.58 4.65 2.42
CA SER A 42 -13.42 3.57 1.89
C SER A 42 -13.45 2.34 2.80
N VAL A 43 -12.34 1.99 3.44
CA VAL A 43 -12.27 0.90 4.43
C VAL A 43 -13.04 1.27 5.71
N ILE A 44 -12.87 2.50 6.20
CA ILE A 44 -13.63 3.03 7.35
C ILE A 44 -15.14 2.92 7.09
N ASN A 45 -15.57 3.24 5.87
CA ASN A 45 -16.98 3.21 5.46
C ASN A 45 -17.50 1.83 5.06
N GLY A 46 -16.70 0.77 5.20
CA GLY A 46 -17.19 -0.61 5.10
C GLY A 46 -16.71 -1.42 3.90
N ILE A 47 -15.74 -0.95 3.11
CA ILE A 47 -15.01 -1.87 2.23
C ILE A 47 -14.23 -2.86 3.09
N GLU A 48 -14.49 -4.15 2.88
CA GLU A 48 -13.75 -5.24 3.51
C GLU A 48 -12.39 -5.40 2.81
N ALA A 49 -11.34 -5.02 3.51
CA ALA A 49 -9.96 -5.20 3.09
C ALA A 49 -9.22 -6.01 4.15
N ASP A 50 -8.66 -7.15 3.77
CA ASP A 50 -7.85 -7.98 4.67
C ASP A 50 -6.49 -7.34 4.98
N VAL A 51 -5.93 -6.63 3.98
CA VAL A 51 -4.64 -5.96 4.07
C VAL A 51 -4.75 -4.58 3.42
N VAL A 52 -4.20 -3.56 4.10
CA VAL A 52 -4.05 -2.20 3.55
C VAL A 52 -2.57 -1.87 3.38
N THR A 53 -2.17 -1.47 2.17
CA THR A 53 -0.81 -1.00 1.84
C THR A 53 -0.88 0.46 1.41
N LEU A 54 -0.88 1.36 2.40
CA LEU A 54 -1.15 2.79 2.22
C LEU A 54 0.15 3.61 2.14
N ALA A 55 0.02 4.87 1.73
CA ALA A 55 1.19 5.71 1.44
C ALA A 55 1.89 6.25 2.69
N LEU A 56 1.16 6.43 3.80
CA LEU A 56 1.65 7.06 5.03
C LEU A 56 0.98 6.40 6.24
N ALA A 57 1.69 6.35 7.38
CA ALA A 57 1.18 5.75 8.62
C ALA A 57 -0.13 6.38 9.11
N TYR A 58 -0.26 7.70 8.95
CA TYR A 58 -1.46 8.45 9.36
C TYR A 58 -2.77 7.91 8.76
N ASP A 59 -2.75 7.43 7.51
CA ASP A 59 -3.95 6.88 6.88
C ASP A 59 -4.35 5.52 7.49
N VAL A 60 -3.38 4.76 8.02
CA VAL A 60 -3.63 3.49 8.73
C VAL A 60 -4.09 3.78 10.17
N ASP A 61 -3.50 4.79 10.83
CA ASP A 61 -3.96 5.26 12.14
C ASP A 61 -5.43 5.68 12.10
N ALA A 62 -5.86 6.42 11.06
CA ALA A 62 -7.25 6.80 10.88
C ALA A 62 -8.21 5.59 10.80
N ILE A 63 -7.76 4.46 10.24
CA ILE A 63 -8.54 3.20 10.21
C ILE A 63 -8.55 2.55 11.60
N ALA A 64 -7.42 2.53 12.30
CA ALA A 64 -7.28 1.96 13.63
C ALA A 64 -8.10 2.73 14.69
N GLU A 65 -8.15 4.06 14.61
CA GLU A 65 -8.99 4.91 15.45
C GLU A 65 -10.48 4.60 15.33
N ARG A 66 -10.91 4.09 14.16
CA ARG A 66 -12.28 3.64 13.90
C ARG A 66 -12.51 2.17 14.25
N GLY A 67 -11.54 1.52 14.89
CA GLY A 67 -11.65 0.16 15.44
C GLY A 67 -11.58 -0.96 14.40
N ARG A 68 -11.17 -0.65 13.16
CA ARG A 68 -11.05 -1.64 12.07
C ARG A 68 -9.68 -2.33 12.05
N ILE A 69 -8.68 -1.74 12.70
CA ILE A 69 -7.31 -2.25 12.84
C ILE A 69 -6.90 -2.08 14.32
N ASP A 70 -6.06 -2.98 14.84
CA ASP A 70 -5.47 -2.86 16.17
C ASP A 70 -4.63 -1.57 16.30
N LYS A 71 -4.75 -0.86 17.43
CA LYS A 71 -4.04 0.42 17.64
C LYS A 71 -2.52 0.29 17.70
N ASN A 72 -2.00 -0.90 17.97
CA ASN A 72 -0.55 -1.17 17.98
C ASN A 72 -0.03 -1.68 16.63
N TRP A 73 -0.78 -1.52 15.54
CA TRP A 73 -0.44 -2.02 14.21
C TRP A 73 0.99 -1.66 13.76
N LEU A 74 1.44 -0.43 14.03
CA LEU A 74 2.71 0.11 13.54
C LEU A 74 3.91 -0.75 13.98
N LYS A 75 3.81 -1.37 15.16
CA LYS A 75 4.87 -2.19 15.78
C LYS A 75 4.76 -3.68 15.45
N ARG A 76 3.72 -4.13 14.73
CA ARG A 76 3.49 -5.56 14.46
C ARG A 76 4.47 -6.13 13.43
N LEU A 77 5.04 -5.28 12.59
CA LEU A 77 6.06 -5.63 11.60
C LEU A 77 7.31 -4.76 11.78
N PRO A 78 8.48 -5.24 11.30
CA PRO A 78 9.72 -4.46 11.33
C PRO A 78 9.60 -3.10 10.64
N ASP A 79 10.55 -2.22 10.93
CA ASP A 79 10.73 -0.94 10.23
C ASP A 79 9.47 -0.06 10.20
N ASN A 80 8.76 0.00 11.33
CA ASN A 80 7.48 0.72 11.46
C ASN A 80 6.43 0.26 10.43
N SER A 81 6.40 -1.05 10.16
CA SER A 81 5.51 -1.66 9.17
C SER A 81 5.69 -1.09 7.75
N ALA A 82 6.88 -0.59 7.42
CA ALA A 82 7.25 -0.06 6.11
C ALA A 82 8.33 -0.96 5.46
N PRO A 83 7.94 -2.01 4.70
CA PRO A 83 8.89 -2.94 4.09
C PRO A 83 9.75 -2.31 2.96
N TYR A 84 9.47 -1.07 2.59
CA TYR A 84 10.28 -0.29 1.66
C TYR A 84 10.08 1.21 1.95
N THR A 85 11.05 2.02 1.53
CA THR A 85 10.95 3.48 1.51
C THR A 85 11.01 4.00 0.09
N SER A 86 10.67 5.27 -0.09
CA SER A 86 10.81 5.96 -1.37
C SER A 86 11.17 7.41 -1.12
N THR A 87 11.35 8.18 -2.19
CA THR A 87 11.66 9.61 -2.10
C THR A 87 10.85 10.39 -3.11
N ILE A 88 10.76 11.71 -2.91
CA ILE A 88 10.06 12.61 -3.81
C ILE A 88 11.07 13.20 -4.79
N VAL A 89 10.77 13.09 -6.09
CA VAL A 89 11.58 13.64 -7.17
C VAL A 89 10.71 14.45 -8.12
N PHE A 90 11.34 15.35 -8.88
CA PHE A 90 10.69 15.98 -10.03
C PHE A 90 10.89 15.12 -11.27
N LEU A 91 9.77 14.73 -11.90
CA LEU A 91 9.78 14.14 -13.23
C LEU A 91 9.54 15.25 -14.25
N VAL A 92 10.50 15.47 -15.14
CA VAL A 92 10.41 16.47 -16.21
C VAL A 92 10.33 15.82 -17.59
N ARG A 93 9.78 16.53 -18.58
CA ARG A 93 9.76 16.05 -19.97
C ARG A 93 11.16 16.13 -20.58
N LYS A 94 11.44 15.29 -21.57
CA LYS A 94 12.69 15.34 -22.35
C LYS A 94 12.87 16.75 -22.94
N GLY A 95 14.09 17.29 -22.82
CA GLY A 95 14.44 18.61 -23.33
C GLY A 95 13.87 19.78 -22.52
N ASN A 96 13.51 19.57 -21.25
CA ASN A 96 13.03 20.66 -20.40
C ASN A 96 14.12 21.75 -20.22
N PRO A 97 13.94 22.95 -20.79
CA PRO A 97 14.95 24.01 -20.73
C PRO A 97 14.99 24.71 -19.36
N LYS A 98 14.03 24.41 -18.48
CA LYS A 98 13.96 24.97 -17.11
C LYS A 98 14.75 24.17 -16.08
N THR A 99 15.46 23.14 -16.51
CA THR A 99 16.29 22.27 -15.65
C THR A 99 17.78 22.38 -15.94
N ASP A 100 18.21 23.21 -16.89
CA ASP A 100 19.61 23.63 -16.97
C ASP A 100 19.87 24.70 -15.89
N PRO A 101 20.99 24.61 -15.15
CA PRO A 101 21.35 25.57 -14.11
C PRO A 101 21.66 26.96 -14.65
#